data_AF-A0A815PSC4-F1
#
_entry.id   AF-A0A815PSC4-F1
#
_cell.length_a   1.000
_cell.length_b   1.000
_cell.length_c   1.000
_cell.angle_alpha   90.00
_cell.angle_beta   90.00
_cell.angle_gamma   90.00
#
_symmetry.space_group_name_H-M   'P 1'
#
loop_
_entity.id
_entity.type
_entity.pdbx_description
1 polymer ?
#
loop_
_entity_poly.entity_id
_entity_poly.type
_entity_poly.pdbx_seq_one_letter_code
_entity_poly.pdbx_strand_id
1 'polypeptide(L)'
;MFKILYSSKKQTSGSTWQSSGQVSHLQKTLVETHFTKYSRELYERLHKEGHDIGFIEKGSLWVAQTSDRRHTLKRQYSTTKALGIDREILTHEQLREKVPITDSHEIWV
;
A
#
# COMPACT_ATOMS: atom_id res chain seq x y z
N MET A 1 22.95 5.92 -25.42
CA MET A 1 21.89 6.95 -25.43
C MET A 1 21.86 7.60 -24.06
N PHE A 2 22.27 8.87 -23.94
CA PHE A 2 22.21 9.61 -22.66
C PHE A 2 20.83 10.22 -22.48
N LYS A 3 20.21 10.05 -21.32
CA LYS A 3 18.96 10.73 -20.92
C LYS A 3 19.33 11.83 -19.92
N ILE A 4 18.89 13.06 -20.18
CA ILE A 4 19.09 14.22 -19.28
C ILE A 4 17.74 14.54 -18.63
N LEU A 5 17.73 14.71 -17.31
CA LEU A 5 16.56 15.14 -16.54
C LEU A 5 16.68 16.63 -16.22
N TYR A 6 15.61 17.40 -16.46
CA TYR A 6 15.53 18.82 -16.10
C TYR A 6 14.44 19.07 -15.06
N SER A 7 14.72 19.91 -14.07
CA SER A 7 13.76 20.36 -13.05
C SER A 7 13.90 21.87 -12.89
N SER A 8 12.77 22.60 -12.91
CA SER A 8 12.74 24.07 -12.80
C SER A 8 13.15 24.58 -11.41
N LYS A 9 13.03 23.73 -10.38
CA LYS A 9 13.46 23.98 -9.00
C LYS A 9 14.31 22.82 -8.49
N LYS A 10 14.79 22.89 -7.24
CA LYS A 10 15.51 21.79 -6.58
C LYS A 10 14.71 20.49 -6.69
N GLN A 11 15.40 19.36 -6.90
CA GLN A 11 14.73 18.04 -6.88
C GLN A 11 13.89 17.88 -5.61
N THR A 12 12.79 17.13 -5.73
CA THR A 12 11.76 16.90 -4.71
C THR A 12 10.95 18.13 -4.26
N SER A 13 11.19 19.34 -4.77
CA SER A 13 10.50 20.57 -4.30
C SER A 13 8.99 20.66 -4.65
N GLY A 14 8.40 19.61 -5.20
CA GLY A 14 6.96 19.50 -5.48
C GLY A 14 6.23 18.71 -4.39
N SER A 15 5.12 18.05 -4.76
CA SER A 15 4.33 17.21 -3.85
C SER A 15 5.11 16.02 -3.27
N THR A 16 6.20 15.61 -3.92
CA THR A 16 7.08 14.54 -3.44
C THR A 16 7.60 14.80 -2.02
N TRP A 17 8.02 16.04 -1.72
CA TRP A 17 8.52 16.39 -0.39
C TRP A 17 7.45 16.33 0.71
N GLN A 18 6.19 16.60 0.34
CA GLN A 18 5.07 16.65 1.29
C GLN A 18 4.31 15.32 1.39
N SER A 19 4.75 14.28 0.67
CA SER A 19 4.11 12.97 0.70
C SER A 19 4.33 12.28 2.05
N SER A 20 3.31 11.57 2.54
CA SER A 20 3.41 10.71 3.73
C SER A 20 4.16 9.41 3.47
N GLY A 21 4.43 9.06 2.21
CA GLY A 21 5.24 7.89 1.84
C GLY A 21 4.52 6.54 1.94
N GLN A 22 3.19 6.51 2.08
CA GLN A 22 2.46 5.24 2.16
C GLN A 22 2.43 4.49 0.82
N VAL A 23 2.80 3.21 0.83
CA VAL A 23 2.80 2.32 -0.36
C VAL A 23 1.99 1.07 -0.04
N SER A 24 0.78 0.96 -0.58
CA SER A 24 -0.14 -0.17 -0.38
C SER A 24 -0.43 -0.91 -1.68
N HIS A 25 -0.47 -2.24 -1.60
CA HIS A 25 -0.83 -3.11 -2.72
C HIS A 25 -2.27 -2.95 -3.17
N LEU A 26 -3.23 -2.86 -2.24
CA LEU A 26 -4.64 -2.81 -2.59
C LEU A 26 -4.98 -1.48 -3.29
N GLN A 27 -5.33 -1.54 -4.58
CA GLN A 27 -5.73 -0.38 -5.38
C GLN A 27 -7.11 -0.57 -6.02
N LYS A 28 -7.60 0.43 -6.75
CA LYS A 28 -8.95 0.39 -7.36
C LYS A 28 -8.97 -0.46 -8.62
N THR A 29 -7.88 -0.48 -9.37
CA THR A 29 -7.73 -1.21 -10.64
C THR A 29 -6.57 -2.20 -10.61
N LEU A 30 -6.60 -3.17 -11.54
CA LEU A 30 -5.51 -4.12 -11.73
C LEU A 30 -4.20 -3.43 -12.12
N VAL A 31 -4.28 -2.41 -12.98
CA VAL A 31 -3.11 -1.67 -13.47
C VAL A 31 -2.45 -0.90 -12.34
N GLU A 32 -3.21 -0.19 -11.51
CA GLU A 32 -2.67 0.50 -10.33
C GLU A 32 -2.05 -0.50 -9.34
N THR A 33 -2.70 -1.65 -9.12
CA THR A 33 -2.19 -2.71 -8.24
C THR A 33 -0.86 -3.27 -8.75
N HIS A 34 -0.72 -3.41 -10.07
CA HIS A 34 0.55 -3.83 -10.68
C HIS A 34 1.66 -2.80 -10.46
N PHE A 35 1.37 -1.50 -10.66
CA PHE A 35 2.35 -0.45 -10.41
C PHE A 35 2.77 -0.38 -8.95
N THR A 36 1.84 -0.49 -7.99
CA THR A 36 2.20 -0.44 -6.57
C THR A 36 2.98 -1.66 -6.12
N LYS A 37 2.66 -2.85 -6.67
CA LYS A 37 3.48 -4.07 -6.47
C LYS A 37 4.91 -3.84 -6.95
N TYR A 38 5.09 -3.41 -8.20
CA TYR A 38 6.41 -3.13 -8.75
C TYR A 38 7.19 -2.09 -7.95
N SER A 39 6.54 -0.97 -7.59
CA SER A 39 7.19 0.09 -6.82
C SER A 39 7.69 -0.42 -5.46
N ARG A 40 6.91 -1.27 -4.79
CA ARG A 40 7.30 -1.86 -3.51
C ARG A 40 8.49 -2.82 -3.67
N GLU A 41 8.44 -3.72 -4.65
CA GLU A 41 9.56 -4.63 -4.95
C GLU A 41 10.84 -3.86 -5.31
N LEU A 42 10.71 -2.74 -6.02
CA LEU A 42 11.81 -1.84 -6.31
C LEU A 42 12.37 -1.20 -5.03
N TYR A 43 11.52 -0.67 -4.15
CA TYR A 43 11.98 -0.08 -2.89
C TYR A 43 12.65 -1.11 -1.98
N GLU A 44 12.10 -2.33 -1.87
CA GLU A 44 12.72 -3.44 -1.16
C GLU A 44 14.11 -3.78 -1.71
N ARG A 45 14.27 -3.81 -3.04
CA ARG A 45 15.57 -4.05 -3.68
C ARG A 45 16.55 -2.91 -3.40
N LEU A 46 16.15 -1.65 -3.58
CA LEU A 46 17.00 -0.48 -3.33
C LEU A 46 17.48 -0.45 -1.87
N HIS A 47 16.59 -0.78 -0.93
CA HIS A 47 16.93 -0.88 0.48
C HIS A 47 17.98 -1.98 0.73
N LYS A 48 17.82 -3.17 0.11
CA LYS A 48 18.78 -4.28 0.18
C LYS A 48 20.13 -3.96 -0.48
N GLU A 49 20.14 -3.12 -1.50
CA GLU A 49 21.35 -2.61 -2.15
C GLU A 49 22.11 -1.58 -1.28
N GLY A 50 21.57 -1.20 -0.13
CA GLY A 50 22.21 -0.30 0.83
C GLY A 50 21.85 1.18 0.63
N HIS A 51 20.86 1.49 -0.21
CA HIS A 51 20.35 2.85 -0.31
C HIS A 51 19.51 3.22 0.92
N ASP A 52 19.87 4.32 1.58
CA ASP A 52 19.06 4.88 2.67
C ASP A 52 17.83 5.59 2.10
N ILE A 53 16.74 4.84 1.96
CA ILE A 53 15.45 5.30 1.44
C ILE A 53 14.36 5.35 2.51
N GLY A 54 14.69 5.04 3.78
CA GLY A 54 13.73 5.00 4.88
C GLY A 54 12.55 4.02 4.68
N PHE A 55 12.73 2.96 3.89
CA PHE A 55 11.66 2.00 3.61
C PHE A 55 11.38 1.11 4.82
N ILE A 56 10.12 1.08 5.27
CA ILE A 56 9.68 0.31 6.43
C ILE A 56 8.54 -0.62 6.01
N GLU A 57 8.76 -1.92 6.13
CA GLU A 57 7.77 -2.93 5.76
C GLU A 57 6.89 -3.30 6.96
N LYS A 58 5.77 -2.57 7.15
CA LYS A 58 4.79 -2.83 8.22
C LYS A 58 3.42 -3.31 7.72
N GLY A 59 3.29 -3.54 6.41
CA GLY A 59 2.01 -3.89 5.79
C GLY A 59 1.02 -2.72 5.74
N SER A 60 -0.20 -3.02 5.30
CA SER A 60 -1.31 -2.06 5.28
C SER A 60 -2.61 -2.76 5.66
N LEU A 61 -3.50 -2.03 6.34
CA LEU A 61 -4.80 -2.51 6.77
C LEU A 61 -5.90 -1.69 6.08
N TRP A 62 -6.90 -2.40 5.55
CA TRP A 62 -8.10 -1.80 4.99
C TRP A 62 -9.31 -2.26 5.78
N VAL A 63 -10.12 -1.31 6.25
CA VAL A 63 -11.31 -1.56 7.07
C VAL A 63 -12.57 -1.09 6.36
N ALA A 64 -13.70 -1.75 6.62
CA ALA A 64 -15.02 -1.32 6.15
C ALA A 64 -15.96 -1.11 7.34
N GLN A 65 -16.65 0.02 7.37
CA GLN A 65 -17.70 0.28 8.37
C GLN A 65 -19.12 0.07 7.81
N THR A 66 -19.23 -0.19 6.50
CA THR A 66 -20.51 -0.42 5.81
C THR A 66 -20.45 -1.67 4.93
N SER A 67 -21.62 -2.26 4.65
CA SER A 67 -21.78 -3.40 3.74
C SER A 67 -21.23 -3.13 2.35
N ASP A 68 -21.48 -1.92 1.82
CA ASP A 68 -21.08 -1.52 0.47
C ASP A 68 -19.57 -1.33 0.38
N ARG A 69 -18.96 -0.75 1.42
CA ARG A 69 -17.51 -0.63 1.51
C ARG A 69 -16.87 -2.01 1.58
N ARG A 70 -17.45 -2.94 2.35
CA ARG A 70 -16.99 -4.33 2.42
C ARG A 70 -17.08 -5.03 1.06
N HIS A 71 -18.18 -4.85 0.33
CA HIS A 71 -18.33 -5.42 -1.01
C HIS A 71 -17.25 -4.88 -1.97
N THR A 72 -16.98 -3.57 -1.89
CA THR A 72 -15.91 -2.92 -2.67
C THR A 72 -14.54 -3.49 -2.32
N LEU A 73 -14.21 -3.63 -1.02
CA LEU A 73 -12.95 -4.21 -0.58
C LEU A 73 -12.80 -5.66 -1.04
N LYS A 74 -13.87 -6.47 -1.02
CA LYS A 74 -13.84 -7.85 -1.56
C LYS A 74 -13.52 -7.89 -3.06
N ARG A 75 -14.04 -6.93 -3.84
CA ARG A 75 -13.70 -6.80 -5.26
C ARG A 75 -12.24 -6.40 -5.46
N GLN A 76 -11.73 -5.46 -4.66
CA GLN A 76 -10.32 -5.07 -4.72
C GLN A 76 -9.42 -6.23 -4.27
N TYR A 77 -9.87 -7.00 -3.28
CA TYR A 77 -9.20 -8.20 -2.79
C TYR A 77 -9.14 -9.30 -3.85
N SER A 78 -10.10 -9.43 -4.77
CA SER A 78 -9.98 -10.42 -5.85
C SER A 78 -8.90 -10.01 -6.87
N THR A 79 -8.76 -8.72 -7.17
CA THR A 79 -7.75 -8.16 -8.08
C THR A 79 -6.32 -8.50 -7.63
N THR A 80 -6.03 -8.36 -6.34
CA THR A 80 -4.72 -8.72 -5.78
C THR A 80 -4.44 -10.22 -5.88
N LYS A 81 -5.47 -11.09 -6.02
CA LYS A 81 -5.30 -12.56 -6.19
C LYS A 81 -4.62 -12.85 -7.51
N ALA A 82 -5.09 -12.18 -8.55
CA ALA A 82 -4.59 -12.35 -9.91
C ALA A 82 -3.10 -11.97 -10.03
N LEU A 83 -2.60 -11.13 -9.13
CA LEU A 83 -1.21 -10.67 -9.12
C LEU A 83 -0.32 -11.41 -8.11
N GLY A 84 -0.83 -12.44 -7.43
CA GLY A 84 -0.05 -13.24 -6.47
C GLY A 84 0.43 -12.47 -5.24
N ILE A 85 -0.29 -11.42 -4.85
CA ILE A 85 0.06 -10.61 -3.68
C ILE A 85 -0.51 -11.27 -2.42
N ASP A 86 0.36 -11.55 -1.45
CA ASP A 86 -0.03 -12.14 -0.16
C ASP A 86 -0.92 -11.17 0.64
N ARG A 87 -1.95 -11.73 1.26
CA ARG A 87 -2.97 -10.98 2.01
C ARG A 87 -3.94 -11.90 2.75
N GLU A 88 -4.48 -11.37 3.81
CA GLU A 88 -5.46 -12.04 4.66
C GLU A 88 -6.69 -11.15 4.87
N ILE A 89 -7.85 -11.79 5.00
CA ILE A 89 -9.02 -11.15 5.60
C ILE A 89 -8.96 -11.49 7.08
N LEU A 90 -8.86 -10.47 7.92
CA LEU A 90 -8.72 -10.66 9.36
C LEU A 90 -10.08 -11.02 9.99
N THR A 91 -10.05 -11.73 11.11
CA THR A 91 -11.19 -11.77 12.03
C THR A 91 -11.15 -10.55 12.95
N HIS A 92 -12.26 -10.25 13.63
CA HIS A 92 -12.30 -9.19 14.64
C HIS A 92 -11.28 -9.43 15.77
N GLU A 93 -11.03 -10.68 16.14
CA GLU A 93 -10.04 -11.06 17.15
C GLU A 93 -8.62 -10.73 16.68
N GLN A 94 -8.27 -11.13 15.45
CA GLN A 94 -6.97 -10.82 14.84
C GLN A 94 -6.77 -9.31 14.64
N LEU A 95 -7.84 -8.58 14.31
CA LEU A 95 -7.79 -7.12 14.20
C LEU A 95 -7.46 -6.48 15.55
N ARG A 96 -8.11 -6.93 16.63
CA ARG A 96 -7.87 -6.42 17.99
C ARG A 96 -6.47 -6.75 18.50
N GLU A 97 -5.93 -7.90 18.13
CA GLU A 97 -4.55 -8.28 18.45
C GLU A 97 -3.53 -7.40 17.70
N LYS A 98 -3.71 -7.20 16.39
CA LYS A 98 -2.76 -6.42 15.56
C LYS A 98 -2.86 -4.92 15.77
N VAL A 99 -4.08 -4.40 15.99
CA VAL A 99 -4.37 -2.97 16.11
C VAL A 99 -5.31 -2.72 17.30
N PRO A 100 -4.79 -2.80 18.55
CA PRO A 100 -5.60 -2.78 19.76
C PRO A 100 -6.34 -1.45 20.03
N ILE A 101 -5.97 -0.38 19.32
CA ILE A 101 -6.63 0.92 19.40
C ILE A 101 -7.96 0.98 18.63
N THR A 102 -8.31 -0.05 17.87
CA THR A 102 -9.54 -0.07 17.06
C THR A 102 -10.75 -0.55 17.87
N ASP A 103 -11.91 0.07 17.66
CA ASP A 103 -13.17 -0.50 18.12
C ASP A 103 -13.66 -1.54 17.10
N SER A 104 -13.48 -2.81 17.43
CA SER A 104 -13.80 -3.92 16.54
C SER A 104 -15.30 -4.13 16.32
N HIS A 105 -16.19 -3.52 17.10
CA HIS A 105 -17.65 -3.74 16.92
C HIS A 105 -18.23 -3.00 15.71
N GLU A 106 -17.56 -1.96 15.24
CA GLU A 106 -18.01 -1.14 14.10
C GLU A 106 -17.24 -1.44 12.80
N ILE A 107 -16.24 -2.32 12.87
CA ILE A 107 -15.32 -2.60 11.76
C ILE A 107 -15.57 -3.98 11.21
N TRP A 108 -16.16 -4.03 10.02
CA TRP A 108 -16.27 -5.24 9.22
C TRP A 108 -14.95 -5.51 8.54
N VAL A 109 -14.28 -6.57 8.99
CA VAL A 109 -13.12 -7.17 8.33
C VAL A 109 -13.56 -8.32 7.40
#